data_AF-A0AAI9W6N0-F1
#
_entry.id   AF-A0AAI9W6N0-F1
#
_cell.length_a   1.000
_cell.length_b   1.000
_cell.length_c   1.000
_cell.angle_alpha   90.00
_cell.angle_beta   90.00
_cell.angle_gamma   90.00
#
_symmetry.space_group_name_H-M   'P 1'
#
loop_
_entity.id
_entity.type
_entity.pdbx_description
1 polymer ?
#
loop_
_entity_poly.entity_id
_entity_poly.type
_entity_poly.pdbx_seq_one_letter_code
_entity_poly.pdbx_strand_id
1 'polypeptide(L)'
;MKQKKIIMILVDGMSFELMKLPQSVDLSILKRTGLRDFYPESIEYFDIWERFAHKSFLDPASNRQVKISSADVATMFSVGTYPHVFTKRNNLNQNLFCRLKEQGVKVAAVTNCPLTDSTIGMFLWPDEYQNYKEKTDLSFTNNTEMETNIAAVLDKAPWDLLVGGGRRAFFDKNTFDPVTMQRGVRNDGRNIIQELTNRPEYKLLFEDQYSENIKIDWSYRNLWLLHHGVFRFHSERSATKAPEPRLSELGIQVIKNLDESRDPWFCLIESGRVDHAAHNNNAYYAIGELLEVNRLIHHILEKENSDDYTIILTSDHGTGGITYFEENKVPFNAFREGIQWGNGPGIKRFDTAVYQEGNGAKGLRALKNFTPNFTDSPSFRLQPSGDQKKVGSHNRCFVPYMVTGPKTNFLNKCVYPHDLFYAIQEIYSNHSKPQKAKLIVLRGISELVCKELAENIDFQYVTDEDYLIGNQVTNEDDLNITLIAMFHEIESLLKNGISTVVRLSSERPIDKYRLKRLLTDDDSIALQVSMDESEKISVSKMKLSNNKLCLEDDFQFNHNMSSQLDFNNLVHMIHSFFYSLVVNE
;
A
#
# COMPACT_ATOMS: atom_id res chain seq x y z
N MET A 1 -30.51 0.59 -4.36
CA MET A 1 -29.38 0.80 -3.42
C MET A 1 -28.37 1.68 -4.14
N LYS A 2 -27.78 2.70 -3.48
CA LYS A 2 -26.65 3.44 -4.07
C LYS A 2 -25.53 2.44 -4.38
N GLN A 3 -24.91 2.56 -5.55
CA GLN A 3 -23.78 1.72 -5.95
C GLN A 3 -22.59 2.00 -5.03
N LYS A 4 -21.85 0.94 -4.68
CA LYS A 4 -20.65 1.07 -3.86
C LYS A 4 -19.50 1.50 -4.77
N LYS A 5 -18.89 2.64 -4.45
CA LYS A 5 -17.82 3.25 -5.23
C LYS A 5 -16.71 3.66 -4.28
N ILE A 6 -15.51 3.13 -4.48
CA ILE A 6 -14.35 3.44 -3.63
C ILE A 6 -13.23 4.03 -4.49
N ILE A 7 -12.72 5.19 -4.07
CA ILE A 7 -11.51 5.80 -4.60
C ILE A 7 -10.43 5.68 -3.54
N MET A 8 -9.36 4.95 -3.82
CA MET A 8 -8.18 4.89 -2.97
C MET A 8 -7.05 5.70 -3.61
N ILE A 9 -6.65 6.79 -2.97
CA ILE A 9 -5.53 7.63 -3.37
C ILE A 9 -4.32 7.23 -2.53
N LEU A 10 -3.27 6.72 -3.17
CA LEU A 10 -2.02 6.33 -2.55
C LEU A 10 -0.91 7.28 -3.00
N VAL A 11 -0.32 8.01 -2.07
CA VAL A 11 0.77 8.96 -2.36
C VAL A 11 2.09 8.33 -1.93
N ASP A 12 2.82 7.72 -2.86
CA ASP A 12 4.06 6.97 -2.56
C ASP A 12 5.08 7.87 -1.83
N GLY A 13 5.66 7.36 -0.74
CA GLY A 13 6.72 8.02 0.01
C GLY A 13 6.32 9.25 0.83
N MET A 14 5.01 9.51 0.99
CA MET A 14 4.49 10.66 1.73
C MET A 14 4.45 10.43 3.25
N SER A 15 5.45 10.97 3.95
CA SER A 15 5.38 11.13 5.42
C SER A 15 4.49 12.32 5.82
N PHE A 16 4.16 12.44 7.11
CA PHE A 16 3.45 13.62 7.63
C PHE A 16 4.21 14.93 7.38
N GLU A 17 5.54 14.91 7.51
CA GLU A 17 6.39 16.07 7.24
C GLU A 17 6.34 16.45 5.77
N LEU A 18 6.40 15.46 4.87
CA LEU A 18 6.33 15.69 3.43
C LEU A 18 4.94 16.23 3.03
N MET A 19 3.86 15.64 3.56
CA MET A 19 2.48 16.10 3.38
C MET A 19 2.30 17.58 3.73
N LYS A 20 2.95 18.04 4.80
CA LYS A 20 2.92 19.42 5.29
C LYS A 20 3.89 20.36 4.58
N LEU A 21 4.80 19.86 3.76
CA LEU A 21 5.81 20.67 3.08
C LEU A 21 5.21 21.86 2.29
N PRO A 22 4.07 21.75 1.58
CA PRO A 22 3.46 22.90 0.90
C PRO A 22 3.03 24.05 1.84
N GLN A 23 2.74 23.81 3.13
CA GLN A 23 2.45 24.88 4.11
C GLN A 23 3.67 25.70 4.49
N SER A 24 4.85 25.08 4.45
CA SER A 24 6.11 25.76 4.79
C SER A 24 6.47 26.86 3.78
N VAL A 25 5.68 26.97 2.70
CA VAL A 25 5.97 27.82 1.56
C VAL A 25 4.93 28.94 1.42
N ASP A 26 5.38 30.15 1.12
CA ASP A 26 4.49 31.21 0.63
C ASP A 26 4.04 30.90 -0.80
N LEU A 27 2.89 30.24 -0.90
CA LEU A 27 2.22 29.94 -2.17
C LEU A 27 1.51 31.18 -2.78
N SER A 28 1.42 32.32 -2.07
CA SER A 28 0.80 33.54 -2.62
C SER A 28 1.58 34.11 -3.81
N ILE A 29 2.87 33.81 -3.92
CA ILE A 29 3.70 34.16 -5.08
C ILE A 29 3.20 33.47 -6.36
N LEU A 30 2.54 32.32 -6.23
CA LEU A 30 1.97 31.59 -7.35
C LEU A 30 0.67 32.22 -7.87
N LYS A 31 0.01 33.08 -7.09
CA LYS A 31 -1.09 33.94 -7.60
C LYS A 31 -0.58 35.08 -8.50
N ARG A 32 0.66 35.55 -8.26
CA ARG A 32 1.23 36.75 -8.89
C ARG A 32 2.09 36.43 -10.11
N THR A 33 2.65 35.23 -10.15
CA THR A 33 3.41 34.76 -11.29
C THR A 33 2.42 34.10 -12.25
N GLY A 34 2.33 34.55 -13.50
CA GLY A 34 1.49 33.93 -14.54
C GLY A 34 1.96 32.52 -14.95
N LEU A 35 2.50 31.75 -14.00
CA LEU A 35 2.89 30.35 -14.16
C LEU A 35 1.59 29.55 -14.37
N ARG A 36 1.49 28.86 -15.51
CA ARG A 36 0.36 28.00 -15.89
C ARG A 36 0.26 26.71 -15.06
N ASP A 37 1.01 26.66 -13.98
CA ASP A 37 1.37 25.45 -13.24
C ASP A 37 0.63 25.39 -11.91
N PHE A 38 -0.05 26.45 -11.53
CA PHE A 38 -0.70 26.58 -10.23
C PHE A 38 -2.20 26.82 -10.37
N TYR A 39 -2.97 26.19 -9.49
CA TYR A 39 -4.42 26.22 -9.52
C TYR A 39 -4.95 27.05 -8.35
N PRO A 40 -6.13 27.68 -8.48
CA PRO A 40 -6.72 28.47 -7.40
C PRO A 40 -6.78 27.70 -6.08
N GLU A 41 -7.09 26.40 -6.13
CA GLU A 41 -7.26 25.50 -4.98
C GLU A 41 -5.94 25.22 -4.23
N SER A 42 -4.80 25.44 -4.87
CA SER A 42 -3.50 25.19 -4.26
C SER A 42 -3.19 26.12 -3.08
N ILE A 43 -3.93 27.22 -2.91
CA ILE A 43 -3.83 28.10 -1.74
C ILE A 43 -4.62 27.58 -0.53
N GLU A 44 -5.59 26.69 -0.78
CA GLU A 44 -6.48 26.07 0.21
C GLU A 44 -5.98 24.66 0.56
N TYR A 45 -4.68 24.40 0.33
CA TYR A 45 -4.12 23.04 0.36
C TYR A 45 -4.50 22.28 1.63
N PHE A 46 -4.38 22.84 2.83
CA PHE A 46 -4.79 22.11 4.03
C PHE A 46 -6.28 22.15 4.31
N ASP A 47 -6.97 23.22 3.93
CA ASP A 47 -8.41 23.30 4.10
C ASP A 47 -9.11 22.16 3.35
N ILE A 48 -8.57 21.77 2.19
CA ILE A 48 -9.05 20.62 1.40
C ILE A 48 -8.87 19.30 2.16
N TRP A 49 -7.70 19.08 2.77
CA TRP A 49 -7.39 17.83 3.47
C TRP A 49 -8.13 17.75 4.82
N GLU A 50 -8.45 18.89 5.43
CA GLU A 50 -9.25 18.95 6.64
C GLU A 50 -10.70 18.50 6.43
N ARG A 51 -11.20 18.48 5.19
CA ARG A 51 -12.56 18.02 4.85
C ARG A 51 -12.77 16.51 5.00
N PHE A 52 -11.71 15.73 5.15
CA PHE A 52 -11.87 14.30 5.46
C PHE A 52 -12.50 14.12 6.84
N ALA A 53 -13.57 13.33 6.90
CA ALA A 53 -14.34 13.12 8.12
C ALA A 53 -13.55 12.35 9.19
N HIS A 54 -12.70 11.42 8.77
CA HIS A 54 -11.80 10.66 9.64
C HIS A 54 -10.36 10.89 9.23
N LYS A 55 -9.51 11.16 10.23
CA LYS A 55 -8.06 11.43 10.08
C LYS A 55 -7.34 10.64 11.18
N SER A 56 -6.38 9.83 10.78
CA SER A 56 -5.57 8.96 11.64
C SER A 56 -4.22 8.72 10.96
N PHE A 57 -3.57 7.61 11.29
CA PHE A 57 -2.33 7.17 10.70
C PHE A 57 -2.37 5.67 10.39
N LEU A 58 -1.57 5.24 9.41
CA LEU A 58 -1.20 3.83 9.24
C LEU A 58 0.22 3.60 9.75
N ASP A 59 0.45 2.42 10.32
CA ASP A 59 1.77 1.88 10.61
C ASP A 59 2.19 0.95 9.47
N PRO A 60 3.10 1.40 8.58
CA PRO A 60 3.56 0.57 7.47
C PRO A 60 4.53 -0.52 7.92
N ALA A 61 4.97 -0.55 9.19
CA ALA A 61 5.98 -1.48 9.64
C ALA A 61 5.48 -2.93 9.71
N SER A 62 6.13 -3.81 8.96
CA SER A 62 6.01 -5.28 9.07
C SER A 62 6.98 -5.88 10.08
N ASN A 63 8.20 -5.34 10.14
CA ASN A 63 9.23 -5.66 11.12
C ASN A 63 10.15 -4.43 11.29
N ARG A 64 10.38 -3.98 12.53
CA ARG A 64 11.24 -2.82 12.82
C ARG A 64 12.72 -3.04 12.51
N GLN A 65 13.13 -4.25 12.14
CA GLN A 65 14.51 -4.58 11.79
C GLN A 65 14.79 -4.59 10.26
N VAL A 66 13.78 -4.65 9.38
CA VAL A 66 13.97 -4.87 7.92
C VAL A 66 13.61 -3.64 7.08
N LYS A 67 14.45 -3.23 6.11
CA LYS A 67 14.15 -2.07 5.23
C LYS A 67 12.77 -2.23 4.57
N ILE A 68 12.03 -1.12 4.46
CA ILE A 68 10.71 -1.09 3.83
C ILE A 68 10.81 -0.55 2.39
N SER A 69 9.95 -1.04 1.51
CA SER A 69 9.77 -0.60 0.13
C SER A 69 8.29 -0.53 -0.23
N SER A 70 7.96 0.22 -1.28
CA SER A 70 6.61 0.30 -1.83
C SER A 70 6.07 -1.10 -2.14
N ALA A 71 6.92 -2.03 -2.62
CA ALA A 71 6.53 -3.42 -2.88
C ALA A 71 6.11 -4.17 -1.60
N ASP A 72 6.80 -3.95 -0.47
CA ASP A 72 6.43 -4.58 0.81
C ASP A 72 5.02 -4.14 1.22
N VAL A 73 4.75 -2.84 1.18
CA VAL A 73 3.48 -2.27 1.67
C VAL A 73 2.34 -2.49 0.68
N ALA A 74 2.59 -2.35 -0.62
CA ALA A 74 1.62 -2.64 -1.66
C ALA A 74 1.19 -4.11 -1.66
N THR A 75 2.12 -5.04 -1.36
CA THR A 75 1.76 -6.44 -1.12
C THR A 75 0.80 -6.55 0.05
N MET A 76 1.04 -5.87 1.17
CA MET A 76 0.13 -5.89 2.33
C MET A 76 -1.27 -5.37 1.99
N PHE A 77 -1.38 -4.25 1.27
CA PHE A 77 -2.67 -3.76 0.79
C PHE A 77 -3.36 -4.75 -0.16
N SER A 78 -2.58 -5.44 -0.99
CA SER A 78 -3.06 -6.34 -2.03
C SER A 78 -3.51 -7.69 -1.51
N VAL A 79 -2.82 -8.27 -0.52
CA VAL A 79 -3.06 -9.67 -0.10
C VAL A 79 -3.58 -9.82 1.32
N GLY A 80 -3.65 -8.73 2.10
CA GLY A 80 -4.23 -8.76 3.45
C GLY A 80 -3.38 -9.47 4.51
N THR A 81 -2.11 -9.72 4.23
CA THR A 81 -1.16 -10.24 5.21
C THR A 81 0.22 -9.61 5.00
N TYR A 82 1.15 -9.90 5.89
CA TYR A 82 2.53 -9.49 5.73
C TYR A 82 3.20 -10.22 4.57
N PRO A 83 4.12 -9.56 3.83
CA PRO A 83 4.66 -10.12 2.60
C PRO A 83 5.47 -11.41 2.83
N HIS A 84 6.11 -11.58 3.99
CA HIS A 84 6.86 -12.80 4.31
C HIS A 84 5.96 -14.01 4.63
N VAL A 85 4.71 -13.75 5.04
CA VAL A 85 3.69 -14.79 5.30
C VAL A 85 3.04 -15.21 3.99
N PHE A 86 2.66 -14.23 3.16
CA PHE A 86 2.05 -14.44 1.85
C PHE A 86 2.78 -15.50 1.03
N THR A 87 4.10 -15.50 1.11
CA THR A 87 4.98 -16.27 0.24
C THR A 87 5.18 -17.71 0.68
N LYS A 88 4.74 -18.07 1.89
CA LYS A 88 4.75 -19.46 2.38
C LYS A 88 3.47 -20.21 2.07
N ARG A 89 2.32 -19.52 1.95
CA ARG A 89 0.98 -20.14 1.89
C ARG A 89 0.30 -20.14 0.52
N ASN A 90 1.04 -19.95 -0.58
CA ASN A 90 0.44 -19.34 -1.75
C ASN A 90 -0.67 -20.18 -2.44
N ASN A 91 -1.84 -19.54 -2.57
CA ASN A 91 -2.95 -19.94 -3.43
C ASN A 91 -3.16 -18.76 -4.41
N LEU A 92 -2.83 -19.00 -5.67
CA LEU A 92 -2.49 -18.03 -6.74
C LEU A 92 -3.58 -17.00 -7.13
N ASN A 93 -4.74 -16.97 -6.47
CA ASN A 93 -5.96 -16.32 -6.98
C ASN A 93 -6.68 -15.37 -6.01
N GLN A 94 -6.06 -14.90 -4.91
CA GLN A 94 -6.81 -14.25 -3.81
C GLN A 94 -6.43 -12.81 -3.45
N ASN A 95 -5.74 -12.07 -4.33
CA ASN A 95 -5.44 -10.65 -4.10
C ASN A 95 -6.69 -9.76 -4.16
N LEU A 96 -6.58 -8.50 -3.72
CA LEU A 96 -7.72 -7.59 -3.58
C LEU A 96 -8.47 -7.41 -4.88
N PHE A 97 -7.75 -7.21 -5.98
CA PHE A 97 -8.39 -7.03 -7.28
C PHE A 97 -9.14 -8.29 -7.71
N CYS A 98 -8.59 -9.50 -7.48
CA CYS A 98 -9.30 -10.77 -7.74
C CYS A 98 -10.60 -10.83 -6.93
N ARG A 99 -10.52 -10.57 -5.61
CA ARG A 99 -11.67 -10.62 -4.68
C ARG A 99 -12.76 -9.64 -5.09
N LEU A 100 -12.38 -8.43 -5.50
CA LEU A 100 -13.32 -7.42 -5.99
C LEU A 100 -13.99 -7.85 -7.30
N LYS A 101 -13.22 -8.40 -8.25
CA LYS A 101 -13.78 -8.95 -9.50
C LYS A 101 -14.75 -10.09 -9.24
N GLU A 102 -14.46 -11.00 -8.31
CA GLU A 102 -15.37 -12.08 -7.87
C GLU A 102 -16.68 -11.53 -7.29
N GLN A 103 -16.63 -10.37 -6.64
CA GLN A 103 -17.81 -9.65 -6.13
C GLN A 103 -18.55 -8.81 -7.18
N GLY A 104 -18.14 -8.89 -8.45
CA GLY A 104 -18.74 -8.12 -9.55
C GLY A 104 -18.39 -6.63 -9.54
N VAL A 105 -17.30 -6.25 -8.87
CA VAL A 105 -16.80 -4.88 -8.80
C VAL A 105 -15.84 -4.63 -9.97
N LYS A 106 -16.01 -3.53 -10.71
CA LYS A 106 -15.02 -3.09 -11.70
C LYS A 106 -13.77 -2.58 -11.00
N VAL A 107 -12.60 -2.91 -11.54
CA VAL A 107 -11.30 -2.55 -10.97
C VAL A 107 -10.54 -1.66 -11.95
N ALA A 108 -10.18 -0.46 -11.50
CA ALA A 108 -9.34 0.47 -12.22
C ALA A 108 -8.11 0.88 -11.42
N ALA A 109 -6.99 1.12 -12.11
CA ALA A 109 -5.81 1.72 -11.52
C ALA A 109 -5.24 2.84 -12.41
N VAL A 110 -4.83 3.94 -11.77
CA VAL A 110 -4.25 5.13 -12.42
C VAL A 110 -2.97 5.51 -11.71
N THR A 111 -1.89 5.79 -12.44
CA THR A 111 -0.62 6.23 -11.85
C THR A 111 0.15 7.16 -12.79
N ASN A 112 1.01 8.01 -12.23
CA ASN A 112 2.02 8.77 -12.97
C ASN A 112 3.39 8.03 -13.05
N CYS A 113 3.43 6.77 -12.63
CA CYS A 113 4.57 5.85 -12.74
C CYS A 113 4.29 4.74 -13.78
N PRO A 114 5.26 3.85 -14.07
CA PRO A 114 4.99 2.60 -14.78
C PRO A 114 3.89 1.81 -14.07
N LEU A 115 2.88 1.32 -14.80
CA LEU A 115 1.83 0.45 -14.24
C LEU A 115 2.38 -0.83 -13.58
N THR A 116 3.59 -1.21 -13.97
CA THR A 116 4.28 -2.41 -13.52
C THR A 116 5.33 -2.10 -12.44
N ASP A 117 5.40 -0.86 -11.95
CA ASP A 117 6.19 -0.52 -10.77
C ASP A 117 5.52 -1.06 -9.49
N SER A 118 6.24 -1.00 -8.38
CA SER A 118 5.93 -1.72 -7.14
C SER A 118 4.49 -1.52 -6.65
N THR A 119 4.01 -0.28 -6.59
CA THR A 119 2.70 0.02 -6.00
C THR A 119 1.56 -0.67 -6.75
N ILE A 120 1.32 -0.31 -8.01
CA ILE A 120 0.26 -0.94 -8.81
C ILE A 120 0.60 -2.40 -9.14
N GLY A 121 1.88 -2.69 -9.37
CA GLY A 121 2.37 -4.01 -9.72
C GLY A 121 2.00 -5.09 -8.71
N MET A 122 2.08 -4.80 -7.40
CA MET A 122 1.70 -5.77 -6.36
C MET A 122 0.18 -5.97 -6.24
N PHE A 123 -0.66 -5.04 -6.69
CA PHE A 123 -2.11 -5.29 -6.84
C PHE A 123 -2.42 -6.15 -8.06
N LEU A 124 -1.61 -6.05 -9.12
CA LEU A 124 -1.77 -6.82 -10.34
C LEU A 124 -1.25 -8.25 -10.18
N TRP A 125 -0.06 -8.42 -9.62
CA TRP A 125 0.65 -9.68 -9.55
C TRP A 125 1.60 -9.75 -8.33
N PRO A 126 1.07 -9.92 -7.11
CA PRO A 126 1.86 -9.94 -5.87
C PRO A 126 2.86 -11.11 -5.80
N ASP A 127 2.69 -12.16 -6.62
CA ASP A 127 3.63 -13.29 -6.69
C ASP A 127 5.04 -12.88 -7.12
N GLU A 128 5.18 -11.77 -7.85
CA GLU A 128 6.50 -11.25 -8.24
C GLU A 128 7.28 -10.71 -7.03
N TYR A 129 6.63 -10.48 -5.89
CA TYR A 129 7.27 -9.97 -4.68
C TYR A 129 8.49 -10.81 -4.27
N GLN A 130 8.43 -12.14 -4.32
CA GLN A 130 9.58 -12.98 -3.92
C GLN A 130 10.77 -12.83 -4.87
N ASN A 131 10.52 -12.94 -6.17
CA ASN A 131 11.54 -12.72 -7.20
C ASN A 131 12.18 -11.34 -7.05
N TYR A 132 11.35 -10.33 -6.75
CA TYR A 132 11.79 -8.98 -6.48
C TYR A 132 12.69 -8.90 -5.23
N LYS A 133 12.30 -9.49 -4.10
CA LYS A 133 13.09 -9.45 -2.85
C LYS A 133 14.42 -10.16 -2.97
N GLU A 134 14.45 -11.37 -3.54
CA GLU A 134 15.68 -12.15 -3.72
C GLU A 134 16.72 -11.40 -4.56
N LYS A 135 16.28 -10.54 -5.48
CA LYS A 135 17.16 -9.79 -6.38
C LYS A 135 17.51 -8.39 -5.89
N THR A 136 16.63 -7.76 -5.09
CA THR A 136 16.81 -6.38 -4.64
C THR A 136 17.63 -6.20 -3.37
N ASP A 137 17.92 -7.29 -2.64
CA ASP A 137 18.81 -7.30 -1.48
C ASP A 137 20.23 -6.75 -1.75
N LEU A 138 20.57 -6.48 -3.02
CA LEU A 138 21.88 -5.94 -3.43
C LEU A 138 21.88 -4.48 -3.90
N SER A 139 20.74 -3.80 -4.18
CA SER A 139 20.82 -2.39 -4.63
C SER A 139 19.58 -1.49 -4.61
N PHE A 140 18.34 -1.95 -4.32
CA PHE A 140 17.10 -1.12 -4.30
C PHE A 140 16.91 -0.13 -5.47
N THR A 141 17.53 -0.34 -6.65
CA THR A 141 17.59 0.69 -7.71
C THR A 141 17.22 0.18 -9.10
N ASN A 142 16.90 -1.11 -9.27
CA ASN A 142 16.52 -1.64 -10.57
C ASN A 142 15.34 -2.62 -10.48
N ASN A 143 14.14 -2.09 -10.73
CA ASN A 143 12.88 -2.83 -10.76
C ASN A 143 12.56 -3.40 -12.15
N THR A 144 13.48 -3.30 -13.13
CA THR A 144 13.20 -3.63 -14.53
C THR A 144 12.69 -5.06 -14.70
N GLU A 145 13.26 -6.03 -13.98
CA GLU A 145 12.83 -7.42 -14.15
C GLU A 145 11.40 -7.63 -13.63
N MET A 146 11.09 -7.11 -12.43
CA MET A 146 9.74 -7.07 -11.88
C MET A 146 8.77 -6.40 -12.87
N GLU A 147 9.13 -5.22 -13.39
CA GLU A 147 8.31 -4.51 -14.38
C GLU A 147 8.00 -5.40 -15.59
N THR A 148 9.01 -6.08 -16.14
CA THR A 148 8.83 -6.96 -17.30
C THR A 148 8.07 -8.25 -16.98
N ASN A 149 8.23 -8.81 -15.77
CA ASN A 149 7.52 -10.01 -15.36
C ASN A 149 6.04 -9.73 -15.15
N ILE A 150 5.71 -8.62 -14.49
CA ILE A 150 4.33 -8.16 -14.30
C ILE A 150 3.68 -7.85 -15.66
N ALA A 151 4.38 -7.13 -16.56
CA ALA A 151 3.89 -6.86 -17.91
C ALA A 151 3.52 -8.16 -18.65
N ALA A 152 4.32 -9.21 -18.49
CA ALA A 152 4.15 -10.49 -19.18
C ALA A 152 2.93 -11.31 -18.74
N VAL A 153 2.34 -11.00 -17.58
CA VAL A 153 1.20 -11.71 -16.98
C VAL A 153 -0.04 -10.84 -16.81
N LEU A 154 -0.04 -9.63 -17.40
CA LEU A 154 -1.16 -8.68 -17.31
C LEU A 154 -2.49 -9.25 -17.79
N ASP A 155 -2.47 -10.21 -18.71
CA ASP A 155 -3.67 -10.87 -19.19
C ASP A 155 -4.34 -11.76 -18.14
N LYS A 156 -3.56 -12.28 -17.18
CA LYS A 156 -4.03 -13.06 -16.03
C LYS A 156 -4.47 -12.20 -14.84
N ALA A 157 -3.95 -10.98 -14.75
CA ALA A 157 -4.30 -10.07 -13.67
C ALA A 157 -5.78 -9.63 -13.74
N PRO A 158 -6.47 -9.40 -12.62
CA PRO A 158 -7.91 -9.09 -12.54
C PRO A 158 -8.26 -7.58 -12.66
N TRP A 159 -8.15 -6.98 -13.85
CA TRP A 159 -8.41 -5.53 -14.06
C TRP A 159 -9.34 -5.21 -15.24
N ASP A 160 -10.07 -4.09 -15.16
CA ASP A 160 -10.92 -3.56 -16.25
C ASP A 160 -10.28 -2.37 -16.97
N LEU A 161 -9.60 -1.49 -16.22
CA LEU A 161 -8.92 -0.31 -16.74
C LEU A 161 -7.58 -0.06 -16.05
N LEU A 162 -6.50 0.08 -16.81
CA LEU A 162 -5.21 0.49 -16.30
C LEU A 162 -4.74 1.74 -17.06
N VAL A 163 -4.28 2.76 -16.34
CA VAL A 163 -3.80 4.02 -16.90
C VAL A 163 -2.48 4.42 -16.26
N GLY A 164 -1.42 4.54 -17.03
CA GLY A 164 -0.13 5.01 -16.50
C GLY A 164 0.98 4.99 -17.55
N GLY A 165 2.23 4.93 -17.09
CA GLY A 165 3.40 4.86 -17.95
C GLY A 165 3.92 3.45 -18.16
N GLY A 166 5.18 3.36 -18.58
CA GLY A 166 5.95 2.10 -18.54
C GLY A 166 5.96 1.27 -19.81
N ARG A 167 5.64 1.82 -20.99
CA ARG A 167 5.68 1.07 -22.27
C ARG A 167 7.00 0.31 -22.49
N ARG A 168 8.13 0.82 -21.98
CA ARG A 168 9.45 0.17 -22.08
C ARG A 168 9.42 -1.30 -21.66
N ALA A 169 8.65 -1.67 -20.63
CA ALA A 169 8.60 -3.02 -20.07
C ALA A 169 7.84 -4.03 -20.97
N PHE A 170 7.14 -3.52 -21.98
CA PHE A 170 6.32 -4.30 -22.91
C PHE A 170 7.06 -4.62 -24.22
N PHE A 171 8.21 -4.00 -24.46
CA PHE A 171 9.02 -4.18 -25.66
C PHE A 171 10.38 -4.83 -25.34
N ASP A 172 10.83 -5.74 -26.22
CA ASP A 172 12.22 -6.21 -26.21
C ASP A 172 13.21 -5.05 -26.43
N LYS A 173 14.40 -5.17 -25.87
CA LYS A 173 15.50 -4.19 -26.04
C LYS A 173 15.86 -3.92 -27.50
N ASN A 174 15.58 -4.86 -28.40
CA ASN A 174 15.83 -4.68 -29.84
C ASN A 174 14.65 -4.02 -30.57
N THR A 175 13.50 -3.88 -29.92
CA THR A 175 12.28 -3.28 -30.47
C THR A 175 12.19 -1.81 -30.10
N PHE A 176 11.82 -0.98 -31.07
CA PHE A 176 11.55 0.45 -30.85
C PHE A 176 10.09 0.67 -30.47
N ASP A 177 9.86 1.48 -29.43
CA ASP A 177 8.55 2.03 -29.09
C ASP A 177 8.05 2.87 -30.28
N PRO A 178 6.89 2.55 -30.88
CA PRO A 178 6.40 3.24 -32.07
C PRO A 178 6.10 4.72 -31.83
N VAL A 179 5.90 5.14 -30.59
CA VAL A 179 5.56 6.53 -30.25
C VAL A 179 6.79 7.39 -29.99
N THR A 180 7.78 6.85 -29.27
CA THR A 180 8.94 7.62 -28.80
C THR A 180 10.24 7.29 -29.51
N MET A 181 10.27 6.21 -30.30
CA MET A 181 11.48 5.66 -30.93
C MET A 181 12.58 5.29 -29.92
N GLN A 182 12.23 5.14 -28.64
CA GLN A 182 13.11 4.60 -27.60
C GLN A 182 13.03 3.07 -27.59
N ARG A 183 14.06 2.40 -27.07
CA ARG A 183 14.11 0.93 -27.01
C ARG A 183 13.36 0.40 -25.79
N GLY A 184 12.81 -0.79 -25.93
CA GLY A 184 12.29 -1.55 -24.79
C GLY A 184 13.38 -1.99 -23.81
N VAL A 185 12.98 -2.69 -22.75
CA VAL A 185 13.89 -3.20 -21.71
C VAL A 185 13.81 -4.72 -21.51
N ARG A 186 12.90 -5.42 -22.20
CA ARG A 186 12.83 -6.89 -22.09
C ARG A 186 14.03 -7.55 -22.78
N ASN A 187 14.36 -8.77 -22.33
CA ASN A 187 15.46 -9.58 -22.85
C ASN A 187 15.01 -10.96 -23.39
N ASP A 188 13.69 -11.18 -23.50
CA ASP A 188 13.08 -12.46 -23.85
C ASP A 188 12.53 -12.49 -25.29
N GLY A 189 12.77 -11.45 -26.09
CA GLY A 189 12.30 -11.36 -27.47
C GLY A 189 10.80 -11.11 -27.61
N ARG A 190 10.06 -10.90 -26.52
CA ARG A 190 8.60 -10.71 -26.56
C ARG A 190 8.20 -9.27 -26.84
N ASN A 191 7.03 -9.13 -27.47
CA ASN A 191 6.34 -7.85 -27.66
C ASN A 191 4.94 -7.97 -27.06
N ILE A 192 4.83 -7.59 -25.79
CA ILE A 192 3.59 -7.74 -25.02
C ILE A 192 2.48 -6.83 -25.59
N ILE A 193 2.83 -5.65 -26.12
CA ILE A 193 1.87 -4.78 -26.81
C ILE A 193 1.21 -5.53 -27.97
N GLN A 194 1.99 -6.20 -28.80
CA GLN A 194 1.48 -6.96 -29.94
C GLN A 194 0.66 -8.17 -29.47
N GLU A 195 1.10 -8.88 -28.43
CA GLU A 195 0.36 -9.99 -27.83
C GLU A 195 -1.02 -9.56 -27.34
N LEU A 196 -1.13 -8.42 -26.65
CA LEU A 196 -2.41 -7.88 -26.18
C LEU A 196 -3.26 -7.29 -27.33
N THR A 197 -2.65 -6.63 -28.31
CA THR A 197 -3.37 -6.03 -29.45
C THR A 197 -3.99 -7.11 -30.36
N ASN A 198 -3.37 -8.29 -30.46
CA ASN A 198 -3.90 -9.41 -31.24
C ASN A 198 -5.11 -10.09 -30.58
N ARG A 199 -5.48 -9.68 -29.37
CA ARG A 199 -6.56 -10.28 -28.57
C ARG A 199 -7.77 -9.32 -28.56
N PRO A 200 -8.96 -9.76 -29.02
CA PRO A 200 -10.10 -8.87 -29.23
C PRO A 200 -10.70 -8.31 -27.94
N GLU A 201 -10.35 -8.85 -26.78
CA GLU A 201 -10.83 -8.39 -25.48
C GLU A 201 -10.07 -7.17 -24.92
N TYR A 202 -8.93 -6.78 -25.52
CA TYR A 202 -8.13 -5.65 -25.05
C TYR A 202 -8.21 -4.45 -26.00
N LYS A 203 -8.18 -3.25 -25.41
CA LYS A 203 -8.05 -2.00 -26.14
C LYS A 203 -6.91 -1.19 -25.56
N LEU A 204 -5.91 -0.91 -26.40
CA LEU A 204 -4.72 -0.16 -26.01
C LEU A 204 -4.81 1.28 -26.49
N LEU A 205 -4.30 2.21 -25.69
CA LEU A 205 -4.22 3.62 -26.03
C LEU A 205 -2.86 4.20 -25.60
N PHE A 206 -2.19 4.91 -26.50
CA PHE A 206 -0.91 5.56 -26.24
C PHE A 206 -1.01 7.08 -26.18
N GLU A 207 0.08 7.73 -25.74
CA GLU A 207 0.12 9.18 -25.48
C GLU A 207 -0.17 10.05 -26.70
N ASP A 208 0.20 9.60 -27.90
CA ASP A 208 -0.07 10.27 -29.18
C ASP A 208 -1.52 10.16 -29.64
N GLN A 209 -2.30 9.26 -29.03
CA GLN A 209 -3.72 9.03 -29.28
C GLN A 209 -4.61 9.62 -28.17
N TYR A 210 -4.00 10.08 -27.08
CA TYR A 210 -4.72 10.59 -25.92
C TYR A 210 -5.37 11.95 -26.19
N SER A 211 -6.56 12.13 -25.62
CA SER A 211 -7.25 13.41 -25.58
C SER A 211 -8.11 13.50 -24.32
N GLU A 212 -8.42 14.73 -23.92
CA GLU A 212 -9.35 14.96 -22.81
C GLU A 212 -10.75 14.42 -23.16
N ASN A 213 -11.42 13.81 -22.19
CA ASN A 213 -12.80 13.30 -22.30
C ASN A 213 -12.99 12.09 -23.23
N ILE A 214 -11.96 11.29 -23.48
CA ILE A 214 -12.12 9.96 -24.10
C ILE A 214 -13.15 9.15 -23.31
N LYS A 215 -14.11 8.58 -24.05
CA LYS A 215 -15.08 7.60 -23.55
C LYS A 215 -14.53 6.19 -23.65
N ILE A 216 -14.66 5.45 -22.56
CA ILE A 216 -14.22 4.06 -22.45
C ILE A 216 -15.34 3.15 -22.94
N ASP A 217 -14.96 2.22 -23.81
CA ASP A 217 -15.82 1.10 -24.15
C ASP A 217 -15.56 -0.04 -23.16
N TRP A 218 -16.51 -0.23 -22.25
CA TRP A 218 -16.45 -1.21 -21.17
C TRP A 218 -16.66 -2.65 -21.63
N SER A 219 -16.88 -2.92 -22.93
CA SER A 219 -16.83 -4.28 -23.47
C SER A 219 -15.40 -4.83 -23.56
N TYR A 220 -14.39 -3.95 -23.43
CA TYR A 220 -12.98 -4.30 -23.46
C TYR A 220 -12.33 -4.08 -22.10
N ARG A 221 -11.21 -4.77 -21.88
CA ARG A 221 -10.21 -4.39 -20.90
C ARG A 221 -9.34 -3.29 -21.51
N ASN A 222 -9.34 -2.12 -20.88
CA ASN A 222 -8.70 -0.92 -21.44
C ASN A 222 -7.33 -0.67 -20.79
N LEU A 223 -6.26 -0.61 -21.60
CA LEU A 223 -4.89 -0.36 -21.15
C LEU A 223 -4.34 0.92 -21.79
N TRP A 224 -4.19 1.96 -20.99
CA TRP A 224 -3.67 3.26 -21.44
C TRP A 224 -2.23 3.41 -20.96
N LEU A 225 -1.29 3.35 -21.90
CA LEU A 225 0.14 3.49 -21.63
C LEU A 225 0.63 4.82 -22.20
N LEU A 226 0.56 5.86 -21.38
CA LEU A 226 0.68 7.26 -21.77
C LEU A 226 2.07 7.85 -21.56
N HIS A 227 3.08 7.00 -21.32
CA HIS A 227 4.49 7.40 -21.34
C HIS A 227 5.40 6.19 -21.54
N HIS A 228 6.59 6.39 -22.12
CA HIS A 228 7.56 5.32 -22.35
C HIS A 228 8.07 4.69 -21.04
N GLY A 229 8.34 5.53 -20.03
CA GLY A 229 8.75 5.13 -18.69
C GLY A 229 7.87 5.80 -17.65
N VAL A 230 8.49 6.55 -16.74
CA VAL A 230 7.83 7.34 -15.69
C VAL A 230 7.40 8.71 -16.21
N PHE A 231 6.25 9.25 -15.79
CA PHE A 231 5.82 10.57 -16.25
C PHE A 231 6.77 11.67 -15.75
N ARG A 232 6.88 12.79 -16.47
CA ARG A 232 7.65 13.95 -15.95
C ARG A 232 7.00 14.53 -14.71
N PHE A 233 7.84 15.13 -13.86
CA PHE A 233 7.35 15.93 -12.74
C PHE A 233 6.45 17.07 -13.24
N HIS A 234 5.46 17.45 -12.44
CA HIS A 234 4.50 18.53 -12.70
C HIS A 234 5.17 19.81 -13.22
N SER A 235 6.25 20.21 -12.55
CA SER A 235 7.01 21.41 -12.92
C SER A 235 7.79 21.26 -14.23
N GLU A 236 8.32 20.07 -14.53
CA GLU A 236 9.02 19.79 -15.80
C GLU A 236 8.06 19.72 -16.97
N ARG A 237 6.93 19.04 -16.78
CA ARG A 237 5.85 18.92 -17.76
C ARG A 237 5.35 20.29 -18.18
N SER A 238 5.11 21.17 -17.20
CA SER A 238 4.60 22.50 -17.48
C SER A 238 5.65 23.40 -18.15
N ALA A 239 6.92 23.29 -17.76
CA ALA A 239 8.03 24.00 -18.41
C ALA A 239 8.27 23.57 -19.86
N THR A 240 8.09 22.27 -20.16
CA THR A 240 8.37 21.70 -21.49
C THR A 240 7.14 21.61 -22.40
N LYS A 241 5.93 21.92 -21.87
CA LYS A 241 4.65 21.68 -22.55
C LYS A 241 4.54 20.22 -23.04
N ALA A 242 4.96 19.30 -22.19
CA ALA A 242 4.93 17.88 -22.51
C ALA A 242 3.48 17.40 -22.79
N PRO A 243 3.30 16.45 -23.72
CA PRO A 243 1.97 16.01 -24.16
C PRO A 243 1.25 15.10 -23.16
N GLU A 244 1.97 14.53 -22.20
CA GLU A 244 1.42 13.62 -21.18
C GLU A 244 0.45 14.35 -20.23
N PRO A 245 -0.73 13.77 -19.95
CA PRO A 245 -1.76 14.39 -19.10
C PRO A 245 -1.42 14.34 -17.61
N ARG A 246 -1.87 15.34 -16.86
CA ARG A 246 -1.59 15.42 -15.42
C ARG A 246 -2.35 14.33 -14.65
N LEU A 247 -1.85 13.94 -13.47
CA LEU A 247 -2.47 12.86 -12.68
C LEU A 247 -3.90 13.22 -12.25
N SER A 248 -4.15 14.47 -11.86
CA SER A 248 -5.49 14.90 -11.48
C SER A 248 -6.47 14.79 -12.65
N GLU A 249 -6.05 15.21 -13.84
CA GLU A 249 -6.85 15.14 -15.08
C GLU A 249 -7.19 13.70 -15.45
N LEU A 250 -6.19 12.80 -15.39
CA LEU A 250 -6.40 11.37 -15.61
C LEU A 250 -7.35 10.76 -14.58
N GLY A 251 -7.11 11.00 -13.29
CA GLY A 251 -7.95 10.47 -12.22
C GLY A 251 -9.41 10.89 -12.38
N ILE A 252 -9.65 12.18 -12.65
CA ILE A 252 -10.99 12.73 -12.88
C ILE A 252 -11.65 12.08 -14.11
N GLN A 253 -10.92 11.93 -15.21
CA GLN A 253 -11.45 11.32 -16.44
C GLN A 253 -11.79 9.84 -16.24
N VAL A 254 -10.98 9.11 -15.49
CA VAL A 254 -11.22 7.70 -15.16
C VAL A 254 -12.44 7.55 -14.26
N ILE A 255 -12.56 8.35 -13.20
CA ILE A 255 -13.73 8.35 -12.30
C ILE A 255 -15.01 8.60 -13.10
N LYS A 256 -15.02 9.61 -13.97
CA LYS A 256 -16.19 9.91 -14.84
C LYS A 256 -16.57 8.74 -15.74
N ASN A 257 -15.60 8.06 -16.34
CA ASN A 257 -15.87 6.90 -17.17
C ASN A 257 -16.44 5.73 -16.34
N LEU A 258 -15.91 5.51 -15.13
CA LEU A 258 -16.38 4.47 -14.22
C LEU A 258 -17.82 4.73 -13.79
N ASP A 259 -18.17 5.98 -13.50
CA ASP A 259 -19.54 6.38 -13.16
C ASP A 259 -20.55 6.14 -14.28
N GLU A 260 -20.12 6.21 -15.54
CA GLU A 260 -20.95 5.90 -16.70
C GLU A 260 -21.23 4.40 -16.86
N SER A 261 -20.37 3.54 -16.30
CA SER A 261 -20.50 2.08 -16.42
C SER A 261 -21.69 1.49 -15.66
N ARG A 262 -22.25 2.22 -14.67
CA ARG A 262 -23.34 1.78 -13.79
C ARG A 262 -23.04 0.50 -12.98
N ASP A 263 -21.81 0.04 -12.88
CA ASP A 263 -21.42 -1.08 -12.02
C ASP A 263 -20.78 -0.55 -10.71
N PRO A 264 -20.79 -1.30 -9.59
CA PRO A 264 -19.92 -0.96 -8.47
C PRO A 264 -18.46 -1.01 -8.92
N TRP A 265 -17.62 -0.10 -8.41
CA TRP A 265 -16.24 -0.01 -8.87
C TRP A 265 -15.28 0.47 -7.80
N PHE A 266 -14.05 -0.04 -7.89
CA PHE A 266 -12.90 0.36 -7.11
C PHE A 266 -11.85 0.99 -8.03
N CYS A 267 -11.37 2.19 -7.67
CA CYS A 267 -10.32 2.89 -8.39
C CYS A 267 -9.13 3.18 -7.46
N LEU A 268 -7.97 2.61 -7.76
CA LEU A 268 -6.69 2.98 -7.14
C LEU A 268 -6.03 4.10 -7.95
N ILE A 269 -5.70 5.21 -7.31
CA ILE A 269 -4.98 6.32 -7.94
C ILE A 269 -3.68 6.54 -7.17
N GLU A 270 -2.55 6.31 -7.84
CA GLU A 270 -1.23 6.46 -7.27
C GLU A 270 -0.57 7.77 -7.73
N SER A 271 -0.01 8.51 -6.77
CA SER A 271 0.94 9.59 -7.02
C SER A 271 2.36 9.17 -6.65
N GLY A 272 3.00 8.40 -7.53
CA GLY A 272 4.32 7.79 -7.27
C GLY A 272 5.51 8.73 -7.43
N ARG A 273 5.31 9.93 -7.97
CA ARG A 273 6.41 10.91 -8.16
C ARG A 273 6.80 11.66 -6.89
N VAL A 274 5.96 11.64 -5.84
CA VAL A 274 6.30 12.25 -4.54
C VAL A 274 7.52 11.56 -3.93
N ASP A 275 7.52 10.23 -3.90
CA ASP A 275 8.65 9.40 -3.50
C ASP A 275 9.92 9.69 -4.32
N HIS A 276 9.81 9.66 -5.66
CA HIS A 276 10.92 9.98 -6.56
C HIS A 276 11.54 11.37 -6.28
N ALA A 277 10.73 12.38 -5.97
CA ALA A 277 11.22 13.71 -5.61
C ALA A 277 11.93 13.69 -4.26
N ALA A 278 11.38 12.99 -3.27
CA ALA A 278 11.94 12.85 -1.93
C ALA A 278 13.27 12.07 -1.91
N HIS A 279 13.37 10.98 -2.68
CA HIS A 279 14.61 10.24 -2.93
C HIS A 279 15.71 11.14 -3.49
N ASN A 280 15.35 12.06 -4.38
CA ASN A 280 16.30 13.01 -4.95
C ASN A 280 16.60 14.19 -4.02
N ASN A 281 15.98 14.29 -2.84
CA ASN A 281 16.02 15.47 -1.99
C ASN A 281 15.63 16.75 -2.75
N ASN A 282 14.57 16.70 -3.58
CA ASN A 282 14.09 17.82 -4.39
C ASN A 282 12.69 18.25 -3.93
N ALA A 283 12.64 19.15 -2.96
CA ALA A 283 11.44 19.71 -2.37
C ALA A 283 10.60 20.48 -3.39
N TYR A 284 11.20 21.14 -4.39
CA TYR A 284 10.45 21.84 -5.43
C TYR A 284 9.59 20.87 -6.26
N TYR A 285 10.16 19.73 -6.63
CA TYR A 285 9.42 18.67 -7.31
C TYR A 285 8.39 18.01 -6.38
N ALA A 286 8.76 17.74 -5.11
CA ALA A 286 7.84 17.14 -4.16
C ALA A 286 6.62 18.02 -3.89
N ILE A 287 6.79 19.34 -3.71
CA ILE A 287 5.68 20.29 -3.58
C ILE A 287 4.82 20.28 -4.84
N GLY A 288 5.43 20.29 -6.03
CA GLY A 288 4.68 20.25 -7.30
C GLY A 288 3.78 19.02 -7.42
N GLU A 289 4.29 17.83 -7.07
CA GLU A 289 3.48 16.60 -7.08
C GLU A 289 2.40 16.59 -5.99
N LEU A 290 2.69 17.08 -4.79
CA LEU A 290 1.70 17.20 -3.71
C LEU A 290 0.56 18.16 -4.08
N LEU A 291 0.87 19.28 -4.74
CA LEU A 291 -0.15 20.20 -5.25
C LEU A 291 -1.03 19.56 -6.32
N GLU A 292 -0.48 18.64 -7.12
CA GLU A 292 -1.24 17.88 -8.11
C GLU A 292 -2.18 16.86 -7.44
N VAL A 293 -1.74 16.19 -6.36
CA VAL A 293 -2.61 15.36 -5.51
C VAL A 293 -3.72 16.20 -4.89
N ASN A 294 -3.40 17.39 -4.36
CA ASN A 294 -4.37 18.29 -3.77
C ASN A 294 -5.46 18.71 -4.78
N ARG A 295 -5.08 18.96 -6.04
CA ARG A 295 -6.05 19.25 -7.11
C ARG A 295 -7.00 18.07 -7.37
N LEU A 296 -6.47 16.85 -7.40
CA LEU A 296 -7.29 15.64 -7.54
C LEU A 296 -8.31 15.52 -6.40
N ILE A 297 -7.85 15.62 -5.15
CA ILE A 297 -8.70 15.53 -3.95
C ILE A 297 -9.78 16.61 -3.99
N HIS A 298 -9.41 17.86 -4.26
CA HIS A 298 -10.36 18.96 -4.34
C HIS A 298 -11.46 18.68 -5.37
N HIS A 299 -11.10 18.20 -6.56
CA HIS A 299 -12.09 17.91 -7.59
C HIS A 299 -13.05 16.80 -7.18
N ILE A 300 -12.53 15.71 -6.58
CA ILE A 300 -13.35 14.60 -6.11
C ILE A 300 -14.32 15.08 -5.01
N LEU A 301 -13.83 15.86 -4.04
CA LEU A 301 -14.64 16.34 -2.92
C LEU A 301 -15.68 17.41 -3.32
N GLU A 302 -15.37 18.30 -4.27
CA GLU A 302 -16.27 19.38 -4.70
C GLU A 302 -17.24 18.96 -5.80
N LYS A 303 -16.75 18.31 -6.86
CA LYS A 303 -17.51 18.19 -8.12
C LYS A 303 -18.24 16.88 -8.26
N GLU A 304 -17.75 15.82 -7.63
CA GLU A 304 -18.36 14.50 -7.78
C GLU A 304 -19.41 14.23 -6.69
N ASN A 305 -19.59 15.10 -5.69
CA ASN A 305 -20.44 14.88 -4.50
C ASN A 305 -19.89 13.75 -3.62
N SER A 306 -19.15 14.11 -2.56
CA SER A 306 -18.49 13.15 -1.66
C SER A 306 -19.42 12.10 -1.05
N ASP A 307 -20.74 12.32 -1.04
CA ASP A 307 -21.72 11.36 -0.52
C ASP A 307 -21.95 10.15 -1.44
N ASP A 308 -21.40 10.16 -2.65
CA ASP A 308 -21.49 9.06 -3.62
C ASP A 308 -20.24 8.16 -3.63
N TYR A 309 -19.14 8.58 -2.99
CA TYR A 309 -17.86 7.86 -3.01
C TYR A 309 -17.32 7.68 -1.60
N THR A 310 -16.81 6.50 -1.30
CA THR A 310 -15.88 6.33 -0.17
C THR A 310 -14.48 6.67 -0.66
N ILE A 311 -13.84 7.67 -0.05
CA ILE A 311 -12.52 8.14 -0.45
C ILE A 311 -11.54 7.77 0.66
N ILE A 312 -10.47 7.09 0.29
CA ILE A 312 -9.36 6.70 1.16
C ILE A 312 -8.13 7.41 0.64
N LEU A 313 -7.43 8.16 1.50
CA LEU A 313 -6.16 8.80 1.19
C LEU A 313 -5.11 8.29 2.17
N THR A 314 -4.01 7.76 1.64
CA THR A 314 -2.90 7.27 2.46
C THR A 314 -1.56 7.37 1.73
N SER A 315 -0.48 7.11 2.46
CA SER A 315 0.82 6.72 1.89
C SER A 315 1.07 5.23 2.13
N ASP A 316 2.06 4.69 1.43
CA ASP A 316 2.69 3.41 1.72
C ASP A 316 3.81 3.53 2.76
N HIS A 317 4.69 4.53 2.63
CA HIS A 317 5.77 4.83 3.57
C HIS A 317 6.14 6.33 3.55
N GLY A 318 7.15 6.73 4.33
CA GLY A 318 7.79 8.03 4.18
C GLY A 318 9.13 7.92 3.46
N THR A 319 9.60 9.00 2.83
CA THR A 319 10.89 8.99 2.11
C THR A 319 11.76 10.20 2.43
N GLY A 320 13.07 9.95 2.57
CA GLY A 320 14.11 10.98 2.72
C GLY A 320 14.20 11.64 4.11
N GLY A 321 13.20 11.48 4.97
CA GLY A 321 13.21 12.00 6.35
C GLY A 321 13.32 13.53 6.39
N ILE A 322 12.43 14.22 5.68
CA ILE A 322 12.44 15.68 5.58
C ILE A 322 12.04 16.34 6.89
N THR A 323 12.71 17.44 7.24
CA THR A 323 12.35 18.32 8.36
C THR A 323 12.50 19.78 7.94
N TYR A 324 11.72 20.69 8.52
CA TYR A 324 11.77 22.13 8.26
C TYR A 324 11.23 22.89 9.47
N PHE A 325 11.53 24.19 9.52
CA PHE A 325 11.08 25.06 10.60
C PHE A 325 9.76 25.73 10.22
N GLU A 326 8.67 25.39 10.92
CA GLU A 326 7.31 25.89 10.62
C GLU A 326 7.16 27.42 10.81
N GLU A 327 8.04 28.08 11.56
CA GLU A 327 7.90 29.50 11.92
C GLU A 327 8.20 30.50 10.78
N ASN A 328 8.92 30.08 9.72
CA ASN A 328 9.31 30.96 8.62
C ASN A 328 8.77 30.45 7.28
N LYS A 329 7.69 31.06 6.76
CA LYS A 329 7.22 30.76 5.39
C LYS A 329 8.30 31.15 4.38
N VAL A 330 8.87 30.15 3.70
CA VAL A 330 9.90 30.37 2.69
C VAL A 330 9.23 30.67 1.34
N PRO A 331 9.69 31.65 0.55
CA PRO A 331 9.16 31.86 -0.80
C PRO A 331 9.35 30.61 -1.68
N PHE A 332 8.32 30.18 -2.42
CA PHE A 332 8.39 28.97 -3.28
C PHE A 332 9.57 29.00 -4.26
N ASN A 333 9.88 30.16 -4.83
CA ASN A 333 11.00 30.33 -5.76
C ASN A 333 12.37 30.02 -5.12
N ALA A 334 12.51 30.13 -3.79
CA ALA A 334 13.74 29.77 -3.10
C ALA A 334 14.03 28.26 -3.18
N PHE A 335 13.01 27.41 -3.38
CA PHE A 335 13.19 25.97 -3.64
C PHE A 335 13.55 25.69 -5.11
N ARG A 336 13.17 26.58 -6.04
CA ARG A 336 13.43 26.46 -7.49
C ARG A 336 14.81 26.97 -7.90
N GLU A 337 15.20 28.11 -7.36
CA GLU A 337 16.42 28.85 -7.74
C GLU A 337 17.58 28.63 -6.76
N GLY A 338 17.31 27.91 -5.66
CA GLY A 338 18.15 27.91 -4.48
C GLY A 338 17.95 29.20 -3.65
N ILE A 339 18.38 29.20 -2.39
CA ILE A 339 18.34 30.39 -1.55
C ILE A 339 19.36 31.40 -2.10
N GLN A 340 18.87 32.42 -2.81
CA GLN A 340 19.70 33.53 -3.29
C GLN A 340 20.10 34.45 -2.13
N TRP A 341 21.40 34.65 -1.95
CA TRP A 341 21.98 35.56 -0.96
C TRP A 341 22.00 37.01 -1.47
N GLY A 342 21.64 37.97 -0.61
CA GLY A 342 21.84 39.40 -0.84
C GLY A 342 21.29 40.24 0.32
N ASN A 343 21.82 41.44 0.53
CA ASN A 343 21.51 42.38 1.63
C ASN A 343 20.06 42.95 1.64
N GLY A 344 19.07 42.19 1.16
CA GLY A 344 17.64 42.42 1.38
C GLY A 344 17.14 41.58 2.57
N PRO A 345 15.84 41.65 2.92
CA PRO A 345 15.30 41.04 4.15
C PRO A 345 15.34 39.50 4.11
N GLY A 346 16.51 38.94 4.47
CA GLY A 346 16.73 37.96 5.53
C GLY A 346 16.00 36.62 5.51
N ILE A 347 16.37 35.71 4.61
CA ILE A 347 16.21 34.26 4.86
C ILE A 347 17.52 33.78 5.51
N LYS A 348 17.47 33.36 6.77
CA LYS A 348 18.64 32.88 7.53
C LYS A 348 18.92 31.42 7.19
N ARG A 349 20.16 30.99 7.46
CA ARG A 349 20.73 29.65 7.16
C ARG A 349 19.91 28.44 7.66
N PHE A 350 18.93 28.66 8.53
CA PHE A 350 18.14 27.64 9.21
C PHE A 350 16.70 27.58 8.71
N ASP A 351 16.30 28.36 7.72
CA ASP A 351 14.87 28.52 7.39
C ASP A 351 14.36 27.54 6.32
N THR A 352 15.16 26.57 5.85
CA THR A 352 14.80 25.69 4.72
C THR A 352 14.64 24.23 5.11
N ALA A 353 13.95 23.45 4.26
CA ALA A 353 13.79 22.02 4.45
C ALA A 353 15.14 21.28 4.30
N VAL A 354 15.39 20.35 5.22
CA VAL A 354 16.58 19.51 5.30
C VAL A 354 16.13 18.06 5.29
N TYR A 355 16.78 17.22 4.48
CA TYR A 355 16.54 15.79 4.49
C TYR A 355 17.46 15.09 5.48
N GLN A 356 17.02 13.98 6.07
CA GLN A 356 17.91 13.20 6.94
C GLN A 356 19.07 12.61 6.15
N GLU A 357 18.80 12.11 4.96
CA GLU A 357 19.78 11.40 4.12
C GLU A 357 19.52 11.58 2.62
N GLY A 358 20.59 11.46 1.83
CA GLY A 358 20.53 11.47 0.37
C GLY A 358 21.62 12.30 -0.31
N ASN A 359 21.37 12.67 -1.57
CA ASN A 359 22.32 13.40 -2.40
C ASN A 359 22.61 14.81 -1.89
N GLY A 360 21.75 15.34 -1.03
CA GLY A 360 21.87 16.64 -0.39
C GLY A 360 23.07 16.82 0.53
N ALA A 361 23.75 15.75 0.97
CA ALA A 361 24.82 15.84 1.96
C ALA A 361 26.05 16.59 1.47
N LYS A 362 26.26 16.65 0.15
CA LYS A 362 27.27 17.52 -0.46
C LYS A 362 27.00 19.00 -0.15
N GLY A 363 25.72 19.39 -0.02
CA GLY A 363 25.28 20.73 0.38
C GLY A 363 25.65 21.08 1.83
N LEU A 364 25.64 20.12 2.75
CA LEU A 364 26.03 20.34 4.16
C LEU A 364 27.54 20.59 4.32
N ARG A 365 28.38 19.90 3.52
CA ARG A 365 29.83 20.18 3.45
C ARG A 365 30.12 21.52 2.77
N ALA A 366 29.34 21.90 1.77
CA ALA A 366 29.44 23.21 1.12
C ALA A 366 29.07 24.35 2.09
N LEU A 367 28.05 24.17 2.95
CA LEU A 367 27.63 25.17 3.96
C LEU A 367 28.72 25.57 4.96
N LYS A 368 29.75 24.74 5.18
CA LYS A 368 30.90 25.09 6.04
C LYS A 368 31.91 26.03 5.37
N ASN A 369 32.03 26.03 4.04
CA ASN A 369 33.13 26.68 3.32
C ASN A 369 32.69 27.60 2.14
N PHE A 370 31.40 27.89 1.96
CA PHE A 370 30.93 28.62 0.78
C PHE A 370 31.06 30.14 0.90
N THR A 371 31.79 30.75 -0.05
CA THR A 371 31.58 32.13 -0.51
C THR A 371 30.86 32.03 -1.86
N PRO A 372 29.71 32.67 -2.09
CA PRO A 372 28.93 32.42 -3.31
C PRO A 372 29.58 33.09 -4.51
N ASN A 373 30.13 32.29 -5.42
CA ASN A 373 30.12 32.66 -6.83
C ASN A 373 28.82 32.09 -7.41
N PHE A 374 27.90 33.00 -7.74
CA PHE A 374 26.76 32.69 -8.58
C PHE A 374 27.28 32.10 -9.88
N THR A 375 27.01 30.83 -10.09
CA THR A 375 27.11 30.24 -11.42
C THR A 375 25.69 29.84 -11.78
N ASP A 376 25.25 30.18 -12.99
CA ASP A 376 23.97 29.80 -13.59
C ASP A 376 23.84 28.28 -13.82
N SER A 377 24.55 27.47 -13.04
CA SER A 377 24.52 26.03 -13.11
C SER A 377 23.22 25.53 -12.47
N PRO A 378 22.42 24.72 -13.18
CA PRO A 378 21.22 24.04 -12.66
C PRO A 378 21.45 23.11 -11.45
N SER A 379 22.66 23.09 -10.89
CA SER A 379 23.15 22.06 -9.97
C SER A 379 22.87 22.35 -8.48
N PHE A 380 22.37 23.52 -8.11
CA PHE A 380 21.93 23.81 -6.73
C PHE A 380 20.40 23.65 -6.55
N ARG A 381 19.87 22.49 -6.97
CA ARG A 381 18.42 22.12 -6.92
C ARG A 381 18.05 21.07 -5.87
N LEU A 382 19.01 20.58 -5.07
CA LEU A 382 18.79 19.57 -4.02
C LEU A 382 18.89 20.21 -2.64
N GLN A 383 17.93 19.93 -1.77
CA GLN A 383 17.98 20.35 -0.37
C GLN A 383 19.11 19.61 0.36
N PRO A 384 19.75 20.26 1.36
CA PRO A 384 20.83 19.63 2.11
C PRO A 384 20.32 18.39 2.85
N SER A 385 21.22 17.43 3.06
CA SER A 385 20.94 16.27 3.92
C SER A 385 22.01 16.04 4.97
N GLY A 386 21.63 15.41 6.09
CA GLY A 386 22.54 15.08 7.20
C GLY A 386 23.57 14.02 6.82
N ASP A 387 23.11 12.91 6.25
CA ASP A 387 23.93 11.76 5.86
C ASP A 387 24.08 11.62 4.34
N GLN A 388 25.29 11.27 3.91
CA GLN A 388 25.64 11.12 2.49
C GLN A 388 25.24 9.73 1.97
N LYS A 389 24.18 9.71 1.15
CA LYS A 389 23.76 8.54 0.36
C LYS A 389 23.52 8.93 -1.10
N LYS A 390 23.43 7.95 -2.00
CA LYS A 390 23.13 8.18 -3.43
C LYS A 390 21.69 8.61 -3.70
N VAL A 391 20.78 8.35 -2.77
CA VAL A 391 19.37 8.75 -2.74
C VAL A 391 18.96 8.82 -1.26
N GLY A 392 17.94 9.60 -0.91
CA GLY A 392 17.28 9.43 0.39
C GLY A 392 16.70 8.03 0.48
N SER A 393 16.58 7.40 1.65
CA SER A 393 15.94 6.09 1.74
C SER A 393 14.50 6.23 2.22
N HIS A 394 13.72 5.18 2.02
CA HIS A 394 12.44 5.03 2.69
C HIS A 394 12.64 4.98 4.20
N ASN A 395 11.63 5.42 4.93
CA ASN A 395 11.56 5.36 6.37
C ASN A 395 10.19 4.82 6.81
N ARG A 396 10.17 4.22 8.00
CA ARG A 396 9.00 3.52 8.55
C ARG A 396 8.19 4.41 9.48
N CYS A 397 8.13 5.72 9.19
CA CYS A 397 7.30 6.61 9.99
C CYS A 397 5.83 6.18 9.86
N PHE A 398 5.03 6.53 10.86
CA PHE A 398 3.58 6.50 10.67
C PHE A 398 3.24 7.44 9.51
N VAL A 399 2.32 7.01 8.66
CA VAL A 399 1.91 7.77 7.49
C VAL A 399 0.49 8.31 7.64
N PRO A 400 0.14 9.44 7.00
CA PRO A 400 -1.21 9.97 7.03
C PRO A 400 -2.24 8.95 6.52
N TYR A 401 -3.37 8.85 7.22
CA TYR A 401 -4.52 8.06 6.81
C TYR A 401 -5.79 8.88 6.95
N MET A 402 -6.50 9.10 5.85
CA MET A 402 -7.70 9.93 5.84
C MET A 402 -8.83 9.27 5.06
N VAL A 403 -10.04 9.35 5.61
CA VAL A 403 -11.21 8.67 5.05
C VAL A 403 -12.44 9.58 5.11
N THR A 404 -13.23 9.57 4.05
CA THR A 404 -14.56 10.20 4.02
C THR A 404 -15.52 9.45 3.10
N GLY A 405 -16.82 9.76 3.19
CA GLY A 405 -17.87 9.15 2.38
C GLY A 405 -18.79 8.17 3.13
N PRO A 406 -19.66 7.44 2.40
CA PRO A 406 -20.60 6.50 3.00
C PRO A 406 -19.87 5.24 3.53
N LYS A 407 -20.35 4.70 4.66
CA LYS A 407 -19.89 3.41 5.25
C LYS A 407 -18.41 3.35 5.66
N THR A 408 -17.90 4.39 6.28
CA THR A 408 -16.48 4.50 6.69
C THR A 408 -16.15 3.87 8.04
N ASN A 409 -17.14 3.38 8.81
CA ASN A 409 -16.91 2.85 10.16
C ASN A 409 -15.84 1.73 10.22
N PHE A 410 -15.78 0.84 9.21
CA PHE A 410 -14.75 -0.19 9.13
C PHE A 410 -13.38 0.40 8.82
N LEU A 411 -13.32 1.35 7.89
CA LEU A 411 -12.10 2.04 7.48
C LEU A 411 -11.52 2.89 8.64
N ASN A 412 -12.36 3.49 9.47
CA ASN A 412 -11.91 4.29 10.63
C ASN A 412 -11.17 3.45 11.70
N LYS A 413 -11.19 2.12 11.60
CA LYS A 413 -10.50 1.19 12.50
C LYS A 413 -9.19 0.64 11.92
N CYS A 414 -8.83 1.00 10.69
CA CYS A 414 -7.60 0.57 10.04
C CYS A 414 -6.39 1.22 10.71
N VAL A 415 -5.40 0.41 11.06
CA VAL A 415 -4.12 0.83 11.66
C VAL A 415 -2.96 0.33 10.81
N TYR A 416 -3.13 -0.80 10.13
CA TYR A 416 -2.11 -1.41 9.28
C TYR A 416 -2.56 -1.44 7.81
N PRO A 417 -1.61 -1.47 6.85
CA PRO A 417 -1.93 -1.60 5.43
C PRO A 417 -2.83 -2.78 5.10
N HIS A 418 -2.62 -3.94 5.73
CA HIS A 418 -3.44 -5.12 5.48
C HIS A 418 -4.88 -5.00 6.03
N ASP A 419 -5.16 -4.08 6.97
CA ASP A 419 -6.54 -3.83 7.42
C ASP A 419 -7.43 -3.30 6.29
N LEU A 420 -6.84 -2.54 5.35
CA LEU A 420 -7.57 -1.98 4.21
C LEU A 420 -8.04 -3.06 3.24
N PHE A 421 -7.25 -4.13 3.04
CA PHE A 421 -7.64 -5.27 2.21
C PHE A 421 -9.01 -5.82 2.65
N TYR A 422 -9.16 -6.09 3.94
CA TYR A 422 -10.38 -6.65 4.48
C TYR A 422 -11.51 -5.62 4.58
N ALA A 423 -11.22 -4.38 5.01
CA ALA A 423 -12.23 -3.34 5.14
C ALA A 423 -12.86 -2.98 3.78
N ILE A 424 -12.05 -2.94 2.71
CA ILE A 424 -12.55 -2.71 1.34
C ILE A 424 -13.45 -3.87 0.89
N GLN A 425 -13.03 -5.13 1.10
CA GLN A 425 -13.86 -6.29 0.77
C GLN A 425 -15.18 -6.28 1.52
N GLU A 426 -15.18 -5.91 2.80
CA GLU A 426 -16.38 -5.87 3.62
C GLU A 426 -17.35 -4.77 3.17
N ILE A 427 -16.83 -3.61 2.74
CA ILE A 427 -17.67 -2.58 2.14
C ILE A 427 -18.40 -3.13 0.92
N TYR A 428 -17.74 -3.91 0.06
CA TYR A 428 -18.32 -4.52 -1.14
C TYR A 428 -19.15 -5.77 -0.87
N SER A 429 -18.92 -6.46 0.24
CA SER A 429 -19.69 -7.63 0.64
C SER A 429 -21.18 -7.25 0.82
N ASN A 430 -22.07 -8.05 0.22
CA ASN A 430 -23.53 -7.90 0.40
C ASN A 430 -24.04 -8.78 1.53
N HIS A 431 -23.16 -9.18 2.46
CA HIS A 431 -23.51 -10.16 3.47
C HIS A 431 -24.44 -9.54 4.52
N SER A 432 -25.62 -10.13 4.66
CA SER A 432 -26.56 -9.86 5.76
C SER A 432 -26.17 -10.60 7.05
N LYS A 433 -25.09 -11.40 7.04
CA LYS A 433 -24.56 -12.15 8.18
C LYS A 433 -23.03 -12.26 8.09
N PRO A 434 -22.28 -12.18 9.19
CA PRO A 434 -20.84 -12.38 9.22
C PRO A 434 -20.44 -13.69 8.50
N GLN A 435 -19.39 -13.65 7.68
CA GLN A 435 -18.82 -14.89 7.14
C GLN A 435 -18.22 -15.66 8.31
N LYS A 436 -18.64 -16.91 8.52
CA LYS A 436 -18.02 -17.83 9.47
C LYS A 436 -16.60 -18.14 8.99
N ALA A 437 -15.64 -17.29 9.32
CA ALA A 437 -14.25 -17.67 9.19
C ALA A 437 -13.79 -18.40 10.46
N LYS A 438 -12.93 -19.36 10.17
CA LYS A 438 -12.62 -20.55 10.91
C LYS A 438 -11.09 -20.59 10.89
N LEU A 439 -10.44 -19.82 11.77
CA LEU A 439 -8.98 -19.64 11.77
C LEU A 439 -8.35 -20.41 12.93
N ILE A 440 -7.34 -21.25 12.65
CA ILE A 440 -6.55 -21.95 13.67
C ILE A 440 -5.15 -21.33 13.78
N VAL A 441 -4.77 -20.86 14.95
CA VAL A 441 -3.47 -20.25 15.25
C VAL A 441 -2.64 -21.28 16.02
N LEU A 442 -1.67 -21.92 15.38
CA LEU A 442 -0.93 -23.06 15.92
C LEU A 442 0.50 -22.65 16.29
N ARG A 443 0.94 -22.90 17.52
CA ARG A 443 2.30 -22.59 18.00
C ARG A 443 3.00 -23.83 18.51
N GLY A 444 4.21 -24.09 18.00
CA GLY A 444 5.03 -25.24 18.40
C GLY A 444 4.47 -26.58 17.93
N ILE A 445 3.65 -26.56 16.88
CA ILE A 445 3.05 -27.73 16.23
C ILE A 445 3.56 -27.72 14.79
N SER A 446 4.02 -28.86 14.28
CA SER A 446 4.61 -28.94 12.95
C SER A 446 3.61 -28.53 11.86
N GLU A 447 4.10 -27.88 10.79
CA GLU A 447 3.28 -27.43 9.66
C GLU A 447 2.43 -28.57 9.06
N LEU A 448 2.98 -29.79 9.00
CA LEU A 448 2.29 -30.97 8.51
C LEU A 448 1.00 -31.25 9.29
N VAL A 449 1.11 -31.23 10.63
CA VAL A 449 -0.02 -31.45 11.55
C VAL A 449 -1.05 -30.33 11.41
N CYS A 450 -0.58 -29.09 11.23
CA CYS A 450 -1.44 -27.93 11.06
C CYS A 450 -2.26 -27.99 9.77
N LYS A 451 -1.61 -28.36 8.66
CA LYS A 451 -2.22 -28.55 7.36
C LYS A 451 -3.28 -29.64 7.38
N GLU A 452 -2.95 -30.78 7.96
CA GLU A 452 -3.84 -31.93 8.03
C GLU A 452 -5.07 -31.65 8.91
N LEU A 453 -4.90 -30.91 10.02
CA LEU A 453 -6.02 -30.42 10.84
C LEU A 453 -6.95 -29.50 10.03
N ALA A 454 -6.38 -28.47 9.39
CA ALA A 454 -7.12 -27.47 8.64
C ALA A 454 -7.92 -28.06 7.48
N GLU A 455 -7.32 -28.99 6.72
CA GLU A 455 -7.97 -29.72 5.63
C GLU A 455 -9.16 -30.56 6.13
N ASN A 456 -9.05 -31.18 7.30
CA ASN A 456 -10.10 -32.06 7.84
C ASN A 456 -11.29 -31.32 8.46
N ILE A 457 -11.11 -30.12 8.99
CA ILE A 457 -12.19 -29.37 9.64
C ILE A 457 -12.74 -28.20 8.78
N ASP A 458 -12.18 -28.01 7.58
CA ASP A 458 -12.51 -26.93 6.64
C ASP A 458 -12.25 -25.55 7.28
N PHE A 459 -11.04 -25.39 7.85
CA PHE A 459 -10.55 -24.16 8.51
C PHE A 459 -9.32 -23.62 7.75
N GLN A 460 -9.06 -22.32 7.86
CA GLN A 460 -7.75 -21.74 7.54
C GLN A 460 -6.83 -21.82 8.76
N TYR A 461 -5.51 -21.88 8.58
CA TYR A 461 -4.57 -21.93 9.71
C TYR A 461 -3.36 -21.00 9.52
N VAL A 462 -2.75 -20.66 10.65
CA VAL A 462 -1.59 -19.78 10.81
C VAL A 462 -0.61 -20.43 11.79
N THR A 463 0.65 -20.67 11.40
CA THR A 463 1.68 -21.21 12.30
C THR A 463 2.68 -20.16 12.75
N ASP A 464 3.46 -20.41 13.80
CA ASP A 464 4.61 -19.57 14.18
C ASP A 464 5.76 -19.69 13.18
N GLU A 465 5.93 -20.85 12.54
CA GLU A 465 6.90 -21.04 11.45
C GLU A 465 6.67 -20.06 10.28
N ASP A 466 5.42 -19.64 10.03
CA ASP A 466 5.07 -18.72 8.95
C ASP A 466 5.73 -17.34 9.08
N TYR A 467 6.07 -16.89 10.30
CA TYR A 467 6.61 -15.55 10.53
C TYR A 467 8.11 -15.54 10.83
N LEU A 468 8.77 -16.70 10.79
CA LEU A 468 10.23 -16.82 10.90
C LEU A 468 10.92 -16.30 9.63
N ILE A 469 11.87 -15.36 9.80
CA ILE A 469 12.72 -14.83 8.73
C ILE A 469 14.06 -15.57 8.76
N GLY A 470 14.34 -16.36 7.73
CA GLY A 470 15.43 -17.34 7.74
C GLY A 470 15.04 -18.55 8.61
N ASN A 471 15.47 -19.75 8.25
CA ASN A 471 15.02 -21.01 8.85
C ASN A 471 15.42 -21.22 10.33
N GLN A 472 15.69 -20.17 11.11
CA GLN A 472 16.09 -20.25 12.52
C GLN A 472 15.51 -19.08 13.34
N VAL A 473 14.80 -19.42 14.42
CA VAL A 473 14.60 -18.52 15.57
C VAL A 473 15.95 -18.34 16.23
N THR A 474 16.58 -17.17 16.06
CA THR A 474 17.93 -16.97 16.63
C THR A 474 17.91 -16.33 18.02
N ASN A 475 16.79 -15.72 18.44
CA ASN A 475 16.64 -15.02 19.72
C ASN A 475 15.17 -14.74 20.11
N GLU A 476 14.92 -14.29 21.35
CA GLU A 476 13.56 -14.00 21.88
C GLU A 476 12.83 -12.85 21.16
N ASP A 477 13.57 -11.94 20.53
CA ASP A 477 13.00 -10.80 19.81
C ASP A 477 12.33 -11.23 18.49
N ASP A 478 12.93 -12.18 17.76
CA ASP A 478 12.34 -12.78 16.55
C ASP A 478 11.00 -13.48 16.86
N LEU A 479 10.92 -14.12 18.04
CA LEU A 479 9.72 -14.78 18.54
C LEU A 479 8.60 -13.77 18.86
N ASN A 480 8.95 -12.64 19.49
CA ASN A 480 8.01 -11.56 19.80
C ASN A 480 7.49 -10.88 18.52
N ILE A 481 8.34 -10.70 17.51
CA ILE A 481 7.95 -10.10 16.21
C ILE A 481 6.97 -11.02 15.46
N THR A 482 7.26 -12.32 15.43
CA THR A 482 6.38 -13.37 14.91
C THR A 482 5.01 -13.33 15.57
N LEU A 483 4.99 -13.27 16.91
CA LEU A 483 3.76 -13.12 17.69
C LEU A 483 2.99 -11.85 17.31
N ILE A 484 3.67 -10.71 17.17
CA ILE A 484 3.04 -9.43 16.83
C ILE A 484 2.38 -9.49 15.45
N ALA A 485 3.06 -10.04 14.45
CA ALA A 485 2.54 -10.15 13.09
C ALA A 485 1.34 -11.11 13.02
N MET A 486 1.40 -12.25 13.73
CA MET A 486 0.24 -13.14 13.93
C MET A 486 -0.95 -12.43 14.57
N PHE A 487 -0.71 -11.65 15.62
CA PHE A 487 -1.79 -10.91 16.30
C PHE A 487 -2.45 -9.86 15.41
N HIS A 488 -1.69 -9.17 14.57
CA HIS A 488 -2.26 -8.18 13.66
C HIS A 488 -3.15 -8.86 12.59
N GLU A 489 -2.73 -10.01 12.05
CA GLU A 489 -3.55 -10.78 11.11
C GLU A 489 -4.86 -11.24 11.77
N ILE A 490 -4.80 -11.74 13.00
CA ILE A 490 -5.98 -12.13 13.78
C ILE A 490 -6.89 -10.92 14.08
N GLU A 491 -6.32 -9.79 14.51
CA GLU A 491 -7.07 -8.53 14.75
C GLU A 491 -7.78 -8.07 13.48
N SER A 492 -7.10 -8.13 12.34
CA SER A 492 -7.64 -7.75 11.05
C SER A 492 -8.79 -8.66 10.63
N LEU A 493 -8.62 -9.97 10.79
CA LEU A 493 -9.66 -10.95 10.50
C LEU A 493 -10.90 -10.74 11.38
N LEU A 494 -10.77 -10.63 12.70
CA LEU A 494 -11.89 -10.41 13.62
C LEU A 494 -12.65 -9.10 13.34
N LYS A 495 -11.94 -7.98 13.10
CA LYS A 495 -12.57 -6.67 12.81
C LYS A 495 -13.47 -6.68 11.57
N ASN A 496 -13.30 -7.65 10.68
CA ASN A 496 -14.02 -7.74 9.40
C ASN A 496 -15.11 -8.84 9.41
N GLY A 497 -15.70 -9.09 10.58
CA GLY A 497 -16.92 -9.91 10.68
C GLY A 497 -16.65 -11.42 10.72
N ILE A 498 -15.48 -11.82 11.22
CA ILE A 498 -15.10 -13.23 11.40
C ILE A 498 -15.45 -13.65 12.83
N SER A 499 -16.32 -14.66 12.99
CA SER A 499 -16.93 -15.01 14.27
C SER A 499 -16.15 -16.00 15.15
N THR A 500 -15.07 -16.64 14.65
CA THR A 500 -14.40 -17.71 15.41
C THR A 500 -12.89 -17.79 15.13
N VAL A 501 -12.08 -17.64 16.18
CA VAL A 501 -10.62 -17.82 16.14
C VAL A 501 -10.22 -18.87 17.17
N VAL A 502 -9.52 -19.90 16.71
CA VAL A 502 -9.04 -21.01 17.53
C VAL A 502 -7.54 -20.86 17.66
N ARG A 503 -6.98 -20.84 18.87
CA ARG A 503 -5.53 -20.86 19.09
C ARG A 503 -5.11 -22.19 19.71
N LEU A 504 -4.19 -22.89 19.07
CA LEU A 504 -3.42 -24.03 19.56
C LEU A 504 -2.00 -23.56 19.95
N SER A 505 -1.53 -23.82 21.16
CA SER A 505 -0.20 -23.36 21.63
C SER A 505 0.41 -24.33 22.61
N SER A 506 1.65 -24.77 22.38
CA SER A 506 2.33 -25.68 23.30
C SER A 506 2.62 -25.05 24.68
N GLU A 507 3.25 -23.88 24.84
CA GLU A 507 3.83 -23.58 26.18
C GLU A 507 3.94 -22.13 26.71
N ARG A 508 3.29 -21.07 26.17
CA ARG A 508 3.29 -19.76 26.91
C ARG A 508 1.96 -19.02 26.99
N PRO A 509 1.64 -18.42 28.17
CA PRO A 509 0.48 -17.56 28.35
C PRO A 509 0.60 -16.28 27.53
N ILE A 510 -0.55 -15.75 27.15
CA ILE A 510 -0.71 -14.71 26.15
C ILE A 510 -0.54 -13.31 26.76
N ASP A 511 -0.07 -12.33 25.98
CA ASP A 511 -0.16 -10.92 26.34
C ASP A 511 -1.63 -10.51 26.51
N LYS A 512 -2.02 -10.35 27.78
CA LYS A 512 -3.40 -10.12 28.23
C LYS A 512 -4.00 -8.81 27.69
N TYR A 513 -3.19 -7.83 27.32
CA TYR A 513 -3.67 -6.52 26.87
C TYR A 513 -4.11 -6.51 25.40
N ARG A 514 -3.45 -7.31 24.53
CA ARG A 514 -3.78 -7.37 23.10
C ARG A 514 -5.00 -8.26 22.82
N LEU A 515 -5.11 -9.39 23.51
CA LEU A 515 -6.31 -10.25 23.49
C LEU A 515 -7.57 -9.57 24.01
N LYS A 516 -7.42 -8.67 24.98
CA LYS A 516 -8.54 -7.87 25.49
C LYS A 516 -9.20 -7.04 24.39
N ARG A 517 -8.47 -6.66 23.35
CA ARG A 517 -8.98 -5.90 22.20
C ARG A 517 -9.65 -6.78 21.14
N LEU A 518 -9.32 -8.07 21.12
CA LEU A 518 -9.87 -9.09 20.20
C LEU A 518 -11.28 -9.56 20.61
N LEU A 519 -11.60 -9.56 21.90
CA LEU A 519 -12.83 -10.12 22.47
C LEU A 519 -13.91 -9.09 22.82
N THR A 520 -13.81 -7.86 22.29
CA THR A 520 -14.75 -6.78 22.58
C THR A 520 -15.95 -6.69 21.61
N ASP A 521 -16.03 -7.56 20.59
CA ASP A 521 -17.21 -7.70 19.74
C ASP A 521 -18.01 -8.96 20.16
N ASP A 522 -19.30 -8.79 20.45
CA ASP A 522 -20.18 -9.72 21.21
C ASP A 522 -20.40 -11.11 20.58
N ASP A 523 -19.97 -11.35 19.33
CA ASP A 523 -20.19 -12.61 18.58
C ASP A 523 -18.90 -13.44 18.33
N SER A 524 -17.75 -13.04 18.90
CA SER A 524 -16.48 -13.74 18.66
C SER A 524 -16.16 -14.79 19.73
N ILE A 525 -15.97 -16.05 19.32
CA ILE A 525 -15.48 -17.12 20.21
C ILE A 525 -13.98 -17.31 20.02
N ALA A 526 -13.22 -17.17 21.11
CA ALA A 526 -11.82 -17.59 21.16
C ALA A 526 -11.66 -18.89 21.95
N LEU A 527 -10.96 -19.87 21.38
CA LEU A 527 -10.61 -21.12 22.06
C LEU A 527 -9.09 -21.19 22.21
N GLN A 528 -8.61 -21.62 23.38
CA GLN A 528 -7.23 -22.03 23.59
C GLN A 528 -7.15 -23.54 23.59
N VAL A 529 -6.20 -24.10 22.86
CA VAL A 529 -5.81 -25.50 23.00
C VAL A 529 -4.34 -25.54 23.36
N SER A 530 -3.97 -26.24 24.43
CA SER A 530 -2.59 -26.41 24.86
C SER A 530 -2.20 -27.87 24.92
N MET A 531 -0.92 -28.16 24.68
CA MET A 531 -0.35 -29.49 24.83
C MET A 531 0.78 -29.42 25.85
N ASP A 532 0.68 -30.17 26.95
CA ASP A 532 1.72 -30.18 27.98
C ASP A 532 2.92 -31.07 27.62
N GLU A 533 3.98 -31.04 28.44
CA GLU A 533 5.19 -31.87 28.29
C GLU A 533 4.92 -33.38 28.25
N SER A 534 3.71 -33.81 28.66
CA SER A 534 3.25 -35.21 28.60
C SER A 534 2.33 -35.49 27.40
N GLU A 535 2.33 -34.60 26.40
CA GLU A 535 1.51 -34.66 25.18
C GLU A 535 0.00 -34.60 25.45
N LYS A 536 -0.43 -34.17 26.65
CA LYS A 536 -1.86 -34.04 26.94
C LYS A 536 -2.41 -32.76 26.37
N ILE A 537 -3.51 -32.87 25.65
CA ILE A 537 -4.17 -31.75 25.00
C ILE A 537 -5.32 -31.23 25.89
N SER A 538 -5.34 -29.93 26.15
CA SER A 538 -6.43 -29.26 26.88
C SER A 538 -7.05 -28.18 26.02
N VAL A 539 -8.38 -28.14 25.90
CA VAL A 539 -9.14 -27.11 25.18
C VAL A 539 -9.93 -26.26 26.18
N SER A 540 -9.78 -24.95 26.12
CA SER A 540 -10.43 -23.97 27.02
C SER A 540 -11.15 -22.87 26.23
N LYS A 541 -12.41 -22.56 26.54
CA LYS A 541 -13.10 -21.39 25.96
C LYS A 541 -12.61 -20.13 26.69
N MET A 542 -12.18 -19.12 25.95
CA MET A 542 -11.76 -17.84 26.52
C MET A 542 -12.93 -16.86 26.55
N LYS A 543 -13.15 -16.22 27.70
CA LYS A 543 -14.15 -15.17 27.84
C LYS A 543 -13.62 -13.98 28.63
N LEU A 544 -14.15 -12.80 28.31
CA LEU A 544 -13.88 -11.58 29.05
C LEU A 544 -14.90 -11.40 30.18
N SER A 545 -14.43 -11.36 31.43
CA SER A 545 -15.27 -11.05 32.60
C SER A 545 -14.57 -10.00 33.47
N ASN A 546 -15.27 -8.90 33.79
CA ASN A 546 -14.74 -7.80 34.62
C ASN A 546 -13.35 -7.30 34.20
N ASN A 547 -13.14 -7.06 32.90
CA ASN A 547 -11.86 -6.61 32.33
C ASN A 547 -10.67 -7.58 32.54
N LYS A 548 -10.94 -8.84 32.91
CA LYS A 548 -9.96 -9.92 33.01
C LYS A 548 -10.32 -11.03 32.02
N LEU A 549 -9.30 -11.60 31.39
CA LEU A 549 -9.44 -12.82 30.60
C LEU A 549 -9.62 -14.00 31.57
N CYS A 550 -10.72 -14.73 31.41
CA CYS A 550 -11.03 -15.93 32.18
C CYS A 550 -11.17 -17.12 31.20
N LEU A 551 -10.70 -18.29 31.62
CA LEU A 551 -11.01 -19.55 30.95
C LEU A 551 -12.36 -20.02 31.52
N GLU A 552 -13.39 -20.11 30.68
CA GLU A 552 -14.63 -20.79 30.99
C GLU A 552 -14.53 -22.17 30.31
N ASP A 553 -14.69 -23.24 31.08
CA ASP A 553 -14.65 -24.64 30.64
C ASP A 553 -13.30 -25.17 30.15
N ASP A 554 -12.60 -25.91 31.02
CA ASP A 554 -11.39 -26.68 30.69
C ASP A 554 -11.77 -28.12 30.33
N PHE A 555 -11.61 -28.51 29.07
CA PHE A 555 -11.69 -29.91 28.65
C PHE A 555 -10.26 -30.47 28.56
N GLN A 556 -9.88 -31.29 29.54
CA GLN A 556 -8.60 -32.01 29.53
C GLN A 556 -8.76 -33.37 28.85
N PHE A 557 -7.95 -33.63 27.83
CA PHE A 557 -7.90 -34.91 27.14
C PHE A 557 -6.62 -35.65 27.55
N ASN A 558 -6.80 -36.80 28.21
CA ASN A 558 -5.69 -37.68 28.59
C ASN A 558 -5.46 -38.71 27.48
N HIS A 559 -4.62 -38.38 26.50
CA HIS A 559 -4.12 -39.37 25.53
C HIS A 559 -2.65 -39.08 25.18
N ASN A 560 -1.80 -40.10 25.28
CA ASN A 560 -0.41 -40.03 24.82
C ASN A 560 -0.38 -40.19 23.29
N MET A 561 0.33 -39.32 22.58
CA MET A 561 0.35 -39.25 21.12
C MET A 561 1.48 -40.15 20.59
N SER A 562 1.22 -41.44 20.44
CA SER A 562 2.26 -42.41 20.05
C SER A 562 2.14 -42.94 18.62
N SER A 563 1.06 -42.61 17.89
CA SER A 563 0.81 -43.15 16.55
C SER A 563 -0.04 -42.24 15.64
N GLN A 564 0.02 -42.49 14.32
CA GLN A 564 -0.80 -41.83 13.30
C GLN A 564 -2.32 -42.09 13.47
N LEU A 565 -2.68 -43.14 14.21
CA LEU A 565 -4.06 -43.44 14.61
C LEU A 565 -4.58 -42.46 15.68
N ASP A 566 -3.69 -41.96 16.55
CA ASP A 566 -4.02 -41.01 17.62
C ASP A 566 -4.30 -39.61 17.05
N PHE A 567 -3.65 -39.25 15.95
CA PHE A 567 -3.91 -38.00 15.22
C PHE A 567 -5.31 -37.96 14.58
N ASN A 568 -5.73 -39.03 13.90
CA ASN A 568 -7.09 -39.12 13.34
C ASN A 568 -8.18 -39.05 14.42
N ASN A 569 -7.92 -39.62 15.59
CA ASN A 569 -8.82 -39.51 16.74
C ASN A 569 -8.86 -38.09 17.31
N LEU A 570 -7.72 -37.41 17.40
CA LEU A 570 -7.65 -35.99 17.78
C LEU A 570 -8.44 -35.10 16.81
N VAL A 571 -8.25 -35.29 15.50
CA VAL A 571 -9.00 -34.57 14.45
C VAL A 571 -10.51 -34.83 14.58
N HIS A 572 -10.92 -36.10 14.73
CA HIS A 572 -12.32 -36.45 14.93
C HIS A 572 -12.93 -35.84 16.20
N MET A 573 -12.15 -35.75 17.27
CA MET A 573 -12.58 -35.23 18.57
C MET A 573 -12.68 -33.71 18.56
N ILE A 574 -11.69 -33.03 17.98
CA ILE A 574 -11.71 -31.58 17.70
C ILE A 574 -12.91 -31.25 16.79
N HIS A 575 -13.11 -32.01 15.72
CA HIS A 575 -14.26 -31.87 14.83
C HIS A 575 -15.59 -32.06 15.57
N SER A 576 -15.70 -33.06 16.45
CA SER A 576 -16.92 -33.32 17.24
C SER A 576 -17.21 -32.21 18.26
N PHE A 577 -16.17 -31.62 18.87
CA PHE A 577 -16.29 -30.48 19.77
C PHE A 577 -16.69 -29.19 19.03
N PHE A 578 -16.08 -28.93 17.87
CA PHE A 578 -16.50 -27.81 17.03
C PHE A 578 -17.93 -27.98 16.53
N TYR A 579 -18.31 -29.20 16.14
CA TYR A 579 -19.67 -29.50 15.72
C TYR A 579 -20.68 -29.27 16.87
N SER A 580 -20.34 -29.64 18.11
CA SER A 580 -21.22 -29.40 19.26
C SER A 580 -21.32 -27.92 19.66
N LEU A 581 -20.28 -27.11 19.46
CA LEU A 581 -20.32 -25.66 19.66
C LEU A 581 -21.12 -24.94 18.56
N VAL A 582 -20.92 -25.32 17.30
CA VAL A 582 -21.53 -24.65 16.12
C VAL A 582 -23.00 -25.01 15.91
N VAL A 583 -23.46 -26.15 16.44
CA VAL A 583 -24.87 -26.59 16.34
C VAL A 583 -25.73 -26.09 17.51
N ASN A 584 -25.14 -25.70 18.64
CA ASN A 584 -25.87 -25.24 19.83
C ASN A 584 -25.94 -23.71 19.99
N GLU A 585 -25.23 -22.93 19.17
CA GLU A 585 -25.34 -21.46 19.03
C GLU A 585 -25.82 -21.12 17.61
#